data_AF-A0A932PA74-F1
#
_entry.id   AF-A0A932PA74-F1
#
_cell.length_a   1.000
_cell.length_b   1.000
_cell.length_c   1.000
_cell.angle_alpha   90.00
_cell.angle_beta   90.00
_cell.angle_gamma   90.00
#
_symmetry.space_group_name_H-M   'P 1'
#
loop_
_entity.id
_entity.type
_entity.pdbx_description
1 polymer ?
#
loop_
_entity_poly.entity_id
_entity_poly.type
_entity_poly.pdbx_seq_one_letter_code
_entity_poly.pdbx_strand_id
1 'polypeptide(L)'
;MRHTNIRLASLSLGALFLLSFLGGCHKQDSAPLAAKAPASKGPGPKTPEPKDRAQKPAVPPPAVVERRPPPEMPPYLKEPPAEPFLLPTEQQLAIDPAIEDEVRPLVAASRAGTSFPPKDAPTRSDFARAVADWHRATFMESYQQFGVRNPAYDADAINFITDFTAATSTGELTGDAVQTLRLQGEALVKAGCEDPLVLYLLARLQYGFGGQPDFPRAMRTVGAAVAGFENTRYPPKVTYRATLLQARVLSFFRAPGAERASEDQYAIAVNQLVQALSVRGFLPAEQRILFQRVRQDLSEMRAAPFHKLLATVCATENVDHWIAAMLEGREQFRLGWESRGSGAAYTVTEQGWRDLDLRLRRSRKLLLDAWKLHPEFPEAATEMIKVTRAMPGAQQDTPRFWFEQAVKAEFDYLDAYKELRWSLRPRWGGSHEAMLQFGRECLATERFDTEVPWQFAIVLTEIAGEMEDDPRAIYRQPGVYEDFERLAAGYRKVQGSKERQLALDSQLGCVAWLAGRDEQARAIFDRLGNRVRAEALPEFGTTWIEIKQALYPNAGLAESRLDEDRRFRGHEGEVAD
;
A
#
# COMPACT_ATOMS: atom_id res chain seq x y z
N MET A 1 -38.36 -2.67 -24.47
CA MET A 1 -37.42 -1.55 -24.68
C MET A 1 -37.78 -0.38 -23.77
N ARG A 2 -37.17 -0.33 -22.58
CA ARG A 2 -37.08 0.86 -21.73
C ARG A 2 -35.70 0.80 -21.10
N HIS A 3 -34.81 1.69 -21.52
CA HIS A 3 -33.48 1.84 -20.97
C HIS A 3 -33.56 2.58 -19.63
N THR A 4 -32.97 2.02 -18.59
CA THR A 4 -32.78 2.70 -17.31
C THR A 4 -31.29 2.70 -17.01
N ASN A 5 -30.71 3.89 -17.02
CA ASN A 5 -29.32 4.15 -16.65
C ASN A 5 -29.11 3.82 -15.16
N ILE A 6 -28.25 2.85 -14.87
CA ILE A 6 -27.76 2.58 -13.51
C ILE A 6 -26.29 3.04 -13.47
N ARG A 7 -26.02 3.95 -12.53
CA ARG A 7 -24.67 4.44 -12.21
C ARG A 7 -23.88 3.32 -11.53
N LEU A 8 -22.73 2.96 -12.10
CA LEU A 8 -21.70 2.12 -11.49
C LEU A 8 -21.14 2.82 -10.25
N ALA A 9 -21.32 2.21 -9.08
CA ALA A 9 -20.64 2.57 -7.85
C ALA A 9 -19.47 1.61 -7.64
N SER A 10 -18.26 2.13 -7.87
CA SER A 10 -16.98 1.48 -7.63
C SER A 10 -16.73 1.40 -6.12
N LEU A 11 -16.66 0.20 -5.55
CA LEU A 11 -16.17 -0.01 -4.18
C LEU A 11 -14.69 -0.39 -4.24
N SER A 12 -13.85 0.64 -4.14
CA SER A 12 -12.42 0.54 -3.87
C SER A 12 -12.18 0.84 -2.39
N LEU A 13 -11.55 -0.08 -1.66
CA LEU A 13 -10.96 0.18 -0.35
C LEU A 13 -9.46 -0.15 -0.47
N GLY A 14 -8.63 0.90 -0.41
CA GLY A 14 -7.17 0.83 -0.49
C GLY A 14 -6.57 1.76 -1.54
N ALA A 15 -6.84 3.06 -1.47
CA ALA A 15 -6.27 4.07 -2.37
C ALA A 15 -4.83 4.46 -1.96
N LEU A 16 -3.90 4.28 -2.89
CA LEU A 16 -2.73 5.14 -3.05
C LEU A 16 -3.00 5.99 -4.30
N PHE A 17 -3.07 7.30 -4.09
CA PHE A 17 -3.44 8.32 -5.08
C PHE A 17 -2.33 8.54 -6.12
N LEU A 18 -2.71 8.55 -7.40
CA LEU A 18 -2.10 9.37 -8.47
C LEU A 18 -3.07 9.41 -9.66
N LEU A 19 -3.81 10.52 -9.81
CA LEU A 19 -4.49 10.87 -11.07
C LEU A 19 -4.23 12.35 -11.35
N SER A 20 -3.51 12.57 -12.45
CA SER A 20 -3.26 13.87 -13.06
C SER A 20 -4.47 14.32 -13.89
N PHE A 21 -4.87 15.57 -13.71
CA PHE A 21 -5.88 16.28 -14.49
C PHE A 21 -5.26 16.92 -15.75
N LEU A 22 -5.76 16.58 -16.94
CA LEU A 22 -5.89 17.42 -18.15
C LEU A 22 -7.06 16.81 -18.95
N GLY A 23 -8.15 17.49 -19.33
CA GLY A 23 -8.25 18.84 -19.84
C GLY A 23 -8.37 18.77 -21.37
N GLY A 24 -9.54 18.35 -21.89
CA GLY A 24 -9.79 18.17 -23.33
C GLY A 24 -11.05 18.87 -23.79
N CYS A 25 -10.87 19.98 -24.53
CA CYS A 25 -11.88 20.82 -25.13
C CYS A 25 -12.75 20.10 -26.19
N HIS A 26 -14.06 20.35 -26.19
CA HIS A 26 -14.85 20.31 -27.41
C HIS A 26 -15.72 21.56 -27.56
N LYS A 27 -15.53 22.21 -28.71
CA LYS A 27 -16.27 23.35 -29.23
C LYS A 27 -17.70 22.93 -29.54
N GLN A 28 -18.67 23.79 -29.24
CA GLN A 28 -19.88 23.90 -30.04
C GLN A 28 -20.37 25.35 -30.06
N ASP A 29 -20.44 25.87 -31.27
CA ASP A 29 -20.95 27.19 -31.64
C ASP A 29 -22.47 27.28 -31.42
N SER A 30 -22.94 28.39 -30.86
CA SER A 30 -24.17 29.06 -31.31
C SER A 30 -24.34 30.42 -30.60
N ALA A 31 -24.34 31.48 -31.41
CA ALA A 31 -24.66 32.85 -31.03
C ALA A 31 -26.17 33.12 -31.28
N PRO A 32 -26.70 34.36 -31.12
CA PRO A 32 -27.63 34.67 -30.04
C PRO A 32 -28.98 35.20 -30.54
N LEU A 33 -29.95 35.38 -29.64
CA LEU A 33 -31.15 36.17 -29.92
C LEU A 33 -31.38 37.23 -28.85
N ALA A 34 -31.35 38.47 -29.33
CA ALA A 34 -31.57 39.73 -28.63
C ALA A 34 -33.06 39.96 -28.29
N ALA A 35 -33.35 40.82 -27.31
CA ALA A 35 -34.15 42.03 -27.54
C ALA A 35 -34.45 42.85 -26.25
N LYS A 36 -34.12 44.15 -26.37
CA LYS A 36 -34.93 45.35 -26.03
C LYS A 36 -35.01 45.88 -24.57
N ALA A 37 -34.41 47.08 -24.45
CA ALA A 37 -34.58 48.18 -23.50
C ALA A 37 -36.01 48.84 -23.60
N PRO A 38 -36.35 50.07 -23.09
CA PRO A 38 -35.53 51.10 -22.39
C PRO A 38 -36.25 52.00 -21.30
N ALA A 39 -35.49 53.02 -20.81
CA ALA A 39 -35.90 54.41 -20.45
C ALA A 39 -36.62 54.68 -19.09
N SER A 40 -36.50 55.82 -18.36
CA SER A 40 -35.67 57.06 -18.40
C SER A 40 -36.05 58.03 -17.24
N LYS A 41 -35.13 58.96 -16.84
CA LYS A 41 -35.29 60.36 -16.29
C LYS A 41 -35.97 60.55 -14.90
N GLY A 42 -35.38 61.13 -13.82
CA GLY A 42 -34.84 62.51 -13.53
C GLY A 42 -35.76 63.21 -12.47
N PRO A 43 -35.51 64.39 -11.82
CA PRO A 43 -34.32 65.24 -11.52
C PRO A 43 -34.17 65.67 -9.99
N GLY A 44 -33.15 66.47 -9.62
CA GLY A 44 -32.80 66.99 -8.25
C GLY A 44 -33.63 68.19 -7.71
N PRO A 45 -33.14 69.21 -6.95
CA PRO A 45 -31.85 69.46 -6.24
C PRO A 45 -31.98 70.12 -4.81
N LYS A 46 -30.87 70.45 -4.11
CA LYS A 46 -30.49 71.80 -3.54
C LYS A 46 -29.51 71.75 -2.36
N THR A 47 -28.46 72.58 -2.50
CA THR A 47 -27.34 72.94 -1.60
C THR A 47 -27.75 73.96 -0.52
N PRO A 48 -26.95 74.15 0.56
CA PRO A 48 -25.99 75.27 0.56
C PRO A 48 -24.62 75.00 1.23
N GLU A 49 -23.61 75.68 0.70
CA GLU A 49 -22.23 75.90 1.20
C GLU A 49 -22.15 77.23 2.02
N PRO A 50 -20.99 77.71 2.52
CA PRO A 50 -19.73 77.06 2.92
C PRO A 50 -19.20 77.59 4.29
N LYS A 51 -18.08 77.03 4.81
CA LYS A 51 -16.99 77.80 5.42
C LYS A 51 -15.70 76.99 5.59
N ASP A 52 -14.61 77.65 5.23
CA ASP A 52 -13.21 77.24 5.10
C ASP A 52 -12.63 76.38 6.23
N ARG A 53 -11.90 75.32 5.84
CA ARG A 53 -10.66 74.92 6.55
C ARG A 53 -9.71 74.05 5.70
N ALA A 54 -8.62 74.70 5.29
CA ALA A 54 -7.26 74.20 5.08
C ALA A 54 -7.03 72.90 4.25
N GLN A 55 -6.42 73.11 3.07
CA GLN A 55 -5.84 72.12 2.17
C GLN A 55 -4.76 71.26 2.84
N LYS A 56 -4.85 69.93 2.67
CA LYS A 56 -3.74 68.98 2.82
C LYS A 56 -3.40 68.39 1.44
N PRO A 57 -2.11 68.13 1.13
CA PRO A 57 -1.64 67.79 -0.20
C PRO A 57 -2.07 66.39 -0.67
N ALA A 58 -2.34 66.28 -1.97
CA ALA A 58 -2.79 65.09 -2.67
C ALA A 58 -1.72 64.00 -2.75
N VAL A 59 -2.14 62.76 -2.50
CA VAL A 59 -1.37 61.53 -2.72
C VAL A 59 -1.41 61.21 -4.23
N PRO A 60 -0.28 60.92 -4.89
CA PRO A 60 -0.28 60.53 -6.30
C PRO A 60 -0.91 59.14 -6.50
N PRO A 61 -1.58 58.88 -7.63
CA PRO A 61 -2.14 57.56 -7.92
C PRO A 61 -1.01 56.52 -8.09
N PRO A 62 -1.23 55.24 -7.71
CA PRO A 62 -0.23 54.20 -7.89
C PRO A 62 0.03 53.98 -9.38
N ALA A 63 1.31 53.90 -9.72
CA ALA A 63 1.79 53.61 -11.07
C ALA A 63 1.22 52.27 -11.57
N VAL A 64 0.70 52.28 -12.81
CA VAL A 64 0.35 51.08 -13.56
C VAL A 64 1.65 50.31 -13.82
N VAL A 65 1.85 49.22 -13.08
CA VAL A 65 2.94 48.28 -13.35
C VAL A 65 2.56 47.50 -14.61
N GLU A 66 3.21 47.82 -15.73
CA GLU A 66 3.23 46.95 -16.90
C GLU A 66 3.65 45.55 -16.47
N ARG A 67 2.79 44.56 -16.71
CA ARG A 67 3.12 43.16 -16.47
C ARG A 67 4.28 42.79 -17.38
N ARG A 68 5.48 42.62 -16.81
CA ARG A 68 6.57 41.91 -17.49
C ARG A 68 6.04 40.54 -17.92
N PRO A 69 6.31 40.09 -19.16
CA PRO A 69 6.09 38.70 -19.51
C PRO A 69 6.90 37.83 -18.52
N PRO A 70 6.38 36.65 -18.15
CA PRO A 70 7.10 35.76 -17.23
C PRO A 70 8.52 35.52 -17.77
N PRO A 71 9.54 35.51 -16.90
CA PRO A 71 10.88 35.18 -17.34
C PRO A 71 10.84 33.80 -18.01
N GLU A 72 11.43 33.71 -19.21
CA GLU A 72 11.68 32.42 -19.85
C GLU A 72 12.36 31.49 -18.83
N MET A 73 11.86 30.26 -18.76
CA MET A 73 12.43 29.25 -17.88
C MET A 73 13.95 29.15 -18.12
N PRO A 74 14.78 29.18 -17.06
CA PRO A 74 16.20 28.91 -17.17
C PRO A 74 16.47 27.61 -17.94
N PRO A 75 17.53 27.52 -18.75
CA PRO A 75 17.78 26.38 -19.64
C PRO A 75 17.82 25.00 -18.96
N TYR A 76 18.02 24.93 -17.65
CA TYR A 76 18.01 23.69 -16.87
C TYR A 76 16.61 23.21 -16.44
N LEU A 77 15.55 23.98 -16.71
CA LEU A 77 14.16 23.55 -16.56
C LEU A 77 13.55 23.03 -17.87
N LYS A 78 14.36 22.94 -18.94
CA LYS A 78 14.10 22.01 -20.05
C LYS A 78 14.79 20.69 -19.73
N GLU A 79 14.26 19.91 -18.80
CA GLU A 79 14.64 18.49 -18.75
C GLU A 79 13.76 17.68 -19.72
N PRO A 80 14.39 16.75 -20.45
CA PRO A 80 14.29 15.36 -20.05
C PRO A 80 15.58 14.90 -19.33
N PRO A 81 15.49 13.81 -18.56
CA PRO A 81 16.02 13.69 -17.20
C PRO A 81 17.47 13.21 -17.17
N ALA A 82 18.06 13.12 -15.96
CA ALA A 82 19.13 12.14 -15.69
C ALA A 82 18.79 10.83 -16.42
N GLU A 83 19.68 10.37 -17.31
CA GLU A 83 19.35 9.39 -18.36
C GLU A 83 18.39 8.32 -17.83
N PRO A 84 17.16 8.18 -18.40
CA PRO A 84 16.32 7.05 -18.04
C PRO A 84 17.14 5.79 -18.26
N PHE A 85 17.02 4.78 -17.39
CA PHE A 85 17.66 3.48 -17.58
C PHE A 85 17.52 3.07 -19.05
N LEU A 86 18.64 3.21 -19.79
CA LEU A 86 18.69 2.98 -21.23
C LEU A 86 18.15 1.57 -21.48
N LEU A 87 17.62 1.36 -22.68
CA LEU A 87 17.21 0.01 -23.05
C LEU A 87 18.39 -0.95 -22.81
N PRO A 88 18.17 -2.11 -22.18
CA PRO A 88 19.24 -3.04 -21.88
C PRO A 88 19.99 -3.42 -23.16
N THR A 89 21.32 -3.48 -23.09
CA THR A 89 22.16 -3.98 -24.16
C THR A 89 22.12 -5.52 -24.20
N GLU A 90 22.43 -6.14 -25.34
CA GLU A 90 22.48 -7.61 -25.47
C GLU A 90 23.36 -8.28 -24.41
N GLN A 91 24.49 -7.66 -24.05
CA GLN A 91 25.36 -8.17 -22.98
C GLN A 91 24.66 -8.19 -21.62
N GLN A 92 23.79 -7.22 -21.34
CA GLN A 92 23.00 -7.15 -20.11
C GLN A 92 21.84 -8.15 -20.07
N LEU A 93 21.49 -8.76 -21.20
CA LEU A 93 20.42 -9.75 -21.33
C LEU A 93 20.89 -11.20 -21.18
N ALA A 94 22.18 -11.46 -21.34
CA ALA A 94 22.74 -12.81 -21.27
C ALA A 94 22.53 -13.43 -19.88
N ILE A 95 21.74 -14.51 -19.81
CA ILE A 95 21.57 -15.31 -18.59
C ILE A 95 22.79 -16.21 -18.43
N ASP A 96 23.31 -16.33 -17.21
CA ASP A 96 24.39 -17.29 -16.89
C ASP A 96 23.89 -18.72 -17.18
N PRO A 97 24.50 -19.45 -18.14
CA PRO A 97 24.07 -20.80 -18.48
C PRO A 97 24.06 -21.75 -17.27
N ALA A 98 24.91 -21.52 -16.27
CA ALA A 98 24.93 -22.31 -15.05
C ALA A 98 23.63 -22.19 -14.23
N ILE A 99 22.96 -21.03 -14.27
CA ILE A 99 21.66 -20.83 -13.60
C ILE A 99 20.58 -21.63 -14.33
N GLU A 100 20.61 -21.62 -15.67
CA GLU A 100 19.65 -22.42 -16.45
C GLU A 100 19.84 -23.92 -16.20
N ASP A 101 21.09 -24.38 -16.08
CA ASP A 101 21.41 -25.77 -15.76
C ASP A 101 21.00 -26.17 -14.32
N GLU A 102 20.97 -25.22 -13.37
CA GLU A 102 20.52 -25.44 -11.99
C GLU A 102 18.99 -25.43 -11.84
N VAL A 103 18.30 -24.54 -12.56
CA VAL A 103 16.83 -24.46 -12.57
C VAL A 103 16.22 -25.68 -13.26
N ARG A 104 16.85 -26.17 -14.34
CA ARG A 104 16.34 -27.30 -15.14
C ARG A 104 16.01 -28.57 -14.33
N PRO A 105 16.88 -29.12 -13.47
CA PRO A 105 16.55 -30.29 -12.65
C PRO A 105 15.50 -29.99 -11.58
N LEU A 106 15.46 -28.78 -11.00
CA LEU A 106 14.44 -28.40 -10.02
C LEU A 106 13.05 -28.34 -10.64
N VAL A 107 12.96 -27.79 -11.84
CA VAL A 107 11.75 -27.78 -12.66
C VAL A 107 11.32 -29.21 -12.99
N ALA A 108 12.25 -30.11 -13.34
CA ALA A 108 11.96 -31.52 -13.57
C ALA A 108 11.46 -32.24 -12.31
N ALA A 109 11.99 -31.91 -11.13
CA ALA A 109 11.57 -32.50 -9.85
C ALA A 109 10.18 -32.04 -9.40
N SER A 110 9.84 -30.75 -9.60
CA SER A 110 8.49 -30.21 -9.34
C SER A 110 7.41 -30.99 -10.12
N ARG A 111 7.71 -31.43 -11.35
CA ARG A 111 6.81 -32.26 -12.17
C ARG A 111 6.52 -33.63 -11.59
N ALA A 112 7.38 -34.17 -10.74
CA ALA A 112 7.20 -35.49 -10.13
C ALA A 112 6.20 -35.48 -8.97
N GLY A 113 5.56 -34.35 -8.67
CA GLY A 113 4.48 -34.26 -7.69
C GLY A 113 4.98 -34.26 -6.24
N THR A 114 6.15 -33.69 -5.97
CA THR A 114 6.57 -33.44 -4.59
C THR A 114 5.53 -32.56 -3.90
N SER A 115 5.10 -32.98 -2.71
CA SER A 115 3.96 -32.43 -1.99
C SER A 115 4.08 -30.91 -1.85
N PHE A 116 3.25 -30.20 -2.58
CA PHE A 116 2.97 -28.80 -2.29
C PHE A 116 2.17 -28.74 -0.98
N PRO A 117 2.67 -28.13 0.10
CA PRO A 117 4.05 -27.65 0.38
C PRO A 117 4.75 -28.40 1.54
N PRO A 118 6.06 -28.17 1.78
CA PRO A 118 6.78 -28.78 2.90
C PRO A 118 6.20 -28.31 4.24
N LYS A 119 5.86 -29.25 5.14
CA LYS A 119 5.25 -28.93 6.44
C LYS A 119 6.13 -28.04 7.33
N ASP A 120 7.45 -28.10 7.15
CA ASP A 120 8.45 -27.46 7.99
C ASP A 120 9.05 -26.19 7.36
N ALA A 121 8.45 -25.66 6.30
CA ALA A 121 8.92 -24.41 5.70
C ALA A 121 8.78 -23.22 6.68
N PRO A 122 9.74 -22.27 6.71
CA PRO A 122 9.66 -21.08 7.55
C PRO A 122 8.38 -20.29 7.30
N THR A 123 7.95 -19.51 8.29
CA THR A 123 6.74 -18.70 8.20
C THR A 123 7.04 -17.21 8.35
N ARG A 124 6.07 -16.37 8.04
CA ARG A 124 6.06 -14.94 8.32
C ARG A 124 6.30 -14.65 9.80
N SER A 125 5.90 -15.55 10.71
CA SER A 125 6.19 -15.45 12.14
C SER A 125 7.70 -15.61 12.44
N ASP A 126 8.40 -16.49 11.71
CA ASP A 126 9.85 -16.61 11.80
C ASP A 126 10.54 -15.35 11.27
N PHE A 127 10.08 -14.83 10.12
CA PHE A 127 10.59 -13.58 9.56
C PHE A 127 10.31 -12.37 10.48
N ALA A 128 9.12 -12.28 11.10
CA ALA A 128 8.78 -11.23 12.06
C ALA A 128 9.69 -11.24 13.30
N ARG A 129 10.12 -12.43 13.75
CA ARG A 129 11.14 -12.56 14.81
C ARG A 129 12.48 -11.98 14.37
N ALA A 130 12.94 -12.31 13.16
CA ALA A 130 14.17 -11.73 12.61
C ALA A 130 14.08 -10.20 12.47
N VAL A 131 12.92 -9.67 12.07
CA VAL A 131 12.65 -8.22 12.04
C VAL A 131 12.75 -7.61 13.44
N ALA A 132 12.19 -8.26 14.46
CA ALA A 132 12.27 -7.79 15.84
C ALA A 132 13.72 -7.77 16.37
N ASP A 133 14.48 -8.83 16.10
CA ASP A 133 15.90 -8.90 16.46
C ASP A 133 16.73 -7.83 15.75
N TRP A 134 16.46 -7.59 14.46
CA TRP A 134 17.10 -6.53 13.69
C TRP A 134 16.75 -5.13 14.22
N HIS A 135 15.49 -4.88 14.58
CA HIS A 135 15.07 -3.61 15.18
C HIS A 135 15.74 -3.37 16.53
N ARG A 136 15.84 -4.41 17.37
CA ARG A 136 16.59 -4.34 18.64
C ARG A 136 18.05 -3.98 18.38
N ALA A 137 18.74 -4.71 17.51
CA ALA A 137 20.15 -4.43 17.18
C ALA A 137 20.35 -3.05 16.54
N THR A 138 19.41 -2.61 15.68
CA THR A 138 19.56 -1.37 14.93
C THR A 138 19.23 -0.14 15.77
N PHE A 139 18.20 -0.19 16.63
CA PHE A 139 17.77 0.97 17.41
C PHE A 139 18.22 0.91 18.86
N MET A 140 17.94 -0.18 19.57
CA MET A 140 18.24 -0.28 21.00
C MET A 140 19.75 -0.30 21.24
N GLU A 141 20.48 -1.20 20.58
CA GLU A 141 21.93 -1.33 20.78
C GLU A 141 22.65 -0.07 20.29
N SER A 142 22.21 0.54 19.17
CA SER A 142 22.74 1.83 18.72
C SER A 142 22.51 2.95 19.72
N TYR A 143 21.34 3.02 20.36
CA TYR A 143 21.07 4.00 21.42
C TYR A 143 21.96 3.77 22.64
N GLN A 144 22.17 2.51 23.01
CA GLN A 144 23.06 2.15 24.11
C GLN A 144 24.52 2.52 23.84
N GLN A 145 24.96 2.38 22.60
CA GLN A 145 26.36 2.62 22.22
C GLN A 145 26.65 4.08 21.86
N PHE A 146 25.72 4.77 21.20
CA PHE A 146 25.95 6.08 20.57
C PHE A 146 25.00 7.18 21.04
N GLY A 147 23.97 6.83 21.83
CA GLY A 147 22.95 7.78 22.24
C GLY A 147 23.43 8.83 23.23
N VAL A 148 22.74 9.96 23.24
CA VAL A 148 22.96 11.04 24.20
C VAL A 148 22.36 10.65 25.55
N ARG A 149 23.20 10.10 26.42
CA ARG A 149 22.80 9.50 27.71
C ARG A 149 22.59 10.57 28.79
N ASN A 150 21.46 10.52 29.48
CA ASN A 150 21.16 11.33 30.66
C ASN A 150 20.30 10.53 31.66
N PRO A 151 20.73 10.38 32.93
CA PRO A 151 19.95 9.70 33.95
C PRO A 151 18.53 10.23 34.15
N ALA A 152 18.25 11.48 33.80
CA ALA A 152 16.93 12.09 33.93
C ALA A 152 15.86 11.49 33.00
N TYR A 153 16.25 10.87 31.88
CA TYR A 153 15.31 10.31 30.90
C TYR A 153 15.74 8.97 30.28
N ASP A 154 16.95 8.48 30.55
CA ASP A 154 17.53 7.28 29.91
C ASP A 154 16.66 6.03 30.03
N ALA A 155 16.09 5.79 31.22
CA ALA A 155 15.24 4.63 31.46
C ALA A 155 13.96 4.71 30.61
N ASP A 156 13.35 5.89 30.55
CA ASP A 156 12.15 6.13 29.75
C ASP A 156 12.45 6.09 28.25
N ALA A 157 13.63 6.52 27.82
CA ALA A 157 14.08 6.44 26.43
C ALA A 157 14.26 4.99 25.98
N ILE A 158 14.85 4.14 26.84
CA ILE A 158 14.96 2.70 26.60
C ILE A 158 13.56 2.07 26.50
N ASN A 159 12.65 2.42 27.42
CA ASN A 159 11.28 1.89 27.36
C ASN A 159 10.56 2.31 26.07
N PHE A 160 10.65 3.59 25.69
CA PHE A 160 10.07 4.09 24.45
C PHE A 160 10.61 3.38 23.20
N ILE A 161 11.94 3.19 23.10
CA ILE A 161 12.55 2.48 21.95
C ILE A 161 12.10 1.00 21.95
N THR A 162 12.03 0.37 23.13
CA THR A 162 11.56 -1.02 23.27
C THR A 162 10.12 -1.16 22.79
N ASP A 163 9.23 -0.31 23.28
CA ASP A 163 7.81 -0.33 22.93
C ASP A 163 7.61 -0.03 21.45
N PHE A 164 8.35 0.95 20.90
CA PHE A 164 8.32 1.28 19.48
C PHE A 164 8.76 0.09 18.60
N THR A 165 9.87 -0.56 18.95
CA THR A 165 10.40 -1.69 18.19
C THR A 165 9.48 -2.91 18.27
N ALA A 166 8.92 -3.21 19.43
CA ALA A 166 7.94 -4.28 19.58
C ALA A 166 6.70 -4.03 18.71
N ALA A 167 6.14 -2.81 18.75
CA ALA A 167 4.92 -2.47 18.04
C ALA A 167 5.11 -2.39 16.52
N THR A 168 6.30 -2.03 16.03
CA THR A 168 6.59 -1.95 14.58
C THR A 168 7.03 -3.27 13.97
N SER A 169 7.47 -4.25 14.76
CA SER A 169 7.95 -5.54 14.26
C SER A 169 6.83 -6.50 13.85
N THR A 170 5.62 -6.31 14.39
CA THR A 170 4.43 -7.10 14.04
C THR A 170 3.69 -6.56 12.81
N GLY A 171 4.06 -5.36 12.32
CA GLY A 171 3.44 -4.72 11.16
C GLY A 171 2.05 -4.11 11.39
N GLU A 172 1.44 -4.32 12.57
CA GLU A 172 0.13 -3.78 12.94
C GLU A 172 0.25 -2.83 14.13
N LEU A 173 0.21 -1.53 13.83
CA LEU A 173 0.10 -0.47 14.83
C LEU A 173 -1.34 0.01 14.89
N THR A 174 -2.02 -0.28 16.00
CA THR A 174 -3.36 0.26 16.25
C THR A 174 -3.28 1.77 16.55
N GLY A 175 -4.37 2.50 16.32
CA GLY A 175 -4.43 3.93 16.64
C GLY A 175 -4.05 4.22 18.10
N ASP A 176 -4.51 3.39 19.04
CA ASP A 176 -4.22 3.54 20.46
C ASP A 176 -2.74 3.29 20.80
N ALA A 177 -2.12 2.29 20.16
CA ALA A 177 -0.69 2.03 20.31
C ALA A 177 0.14 3.22 19.81
N VAL A 178 -0.22 3.78 18.66
CA VAL A 178 0.44 4.97 18.08
C VAL A 178 0.30 6.18 19.01
N GLN A 179 -0.88 6.41 19.57
CA GLN A 179 -1.08 7.52 20.51
C GLN A 179 -0.28 7.33 21.80
N THR A 180 -0.23 6.10 22.33
CA THR A 180 0.54 5.78 23.54
C THR A 180 2.03 6.05 23.31
N LEU A 181 2.60 5.52 22.22
CA LEU A 181 3.99 5.76 21.85
C LEU A 181 4.29 7.25 21.62
N ARG A 182 3.37 7.98 20.99
CA ARG A 182 3.53 9.42 20.77
C ARG A 182 3.62 10.19 22.09
N LEU A 183 2.77 9.86 23.06
CA LEU A 183 2.80 10.48 24.39
C LEU A 183 4.10 10.17 25.15
N GLN A 184 4.61 8.94 25.05
CA GLN A 184 5.92 8.58 25.61
C GLN A 184 7.05 9.43 25.00
N GLY A 185 7.11 9.53 23.67
CA GLY A 185 8.11 10.35 22.99
C GLY A 185 8.00 11.85 23.31
N GLU A 186 6.78 12.40 23.38
CA GLU A 186 6.54 13.80 23.76
C GLU A 186 6.99 14.08 25.22
N ALA A 187 6.80 13.12 26.13
CA ALA A 187 7.28 13.22 27.51
C ALA A 187 8.81 13.25 27.60
N LEU A 188 9.52 12.46 26.79
CA LEU A 188 10.99 12.48 26.71
C LEU A 188 11.52 13.84 26.25
N VAL A 189 10.92 14.41 25.21
CA VAL A 189 11.30 15.76 24.74
C VAL A 189 11.05 16.81 25.83
N LYS A 190 9.92 16.70 26.55
CA LYS A 190 9.62 17.59 27.69
C LYS A 190 10.62 17.44 28.84
N ALA A 191 11.18 16.24 29.05
CA ALA A 191 12.24 15.97 30.01
C ALA A 191 13.62 16.45 29.54
N GLY A 192 13.73 17.03 28.34
CA GLY A 192 14.99 17.55 27.78
C GLY A 192 15.78 16.52 26.98
N CYS A 193 15.17 15.42 26.53
CA CYS A 193 15.83 14.47 25.64
C CYS A 193 16.00 15.07 24.24
N GLU A 194 17.27 15.26 23.85
CA GLU A 194 17.68 15.75 22.53
C GLU A 194 18.33 14.65 21.68
N ASP A 195 18.26 13.39 22.10
CA ASP A 195 18.85 12.28 21.36
C ASP A 195 18.20 12.16 19.95
N PRO A 196 19.00 12.16 18.87
CA PRO A 196 18.45 12.22 17.52
C PRO A 196 17.67 10.96 17.12
N LEU A 197 17.96 9.79 17.70
CA LEU A 197 17.17 8.59 17.45
C LEU A 197 15.79 8.70 18.09
N VAL A 198 15.72 9.15 19.36
CA VAL A 198 14.43 9.38 20.03
C VAL A 198 13.58 10.39 19.25
N LEU A 199 14.19 11.50 18.82
CA LEU A 199 13.51 12.52 18.02
C LEU A 199 13.03 11.97 16.67
N TYR A 200 13.84 11.16 15.98
CA TYR A 200 13.44 10.51 14.74
C TYR A 200 12.21 9.60 14.92
N LEU A 201 12.21 8.75 15.95
CA LEU A 201 11.10 7.83 16.21
C LEU A 201 9.81 8.60 16.54
N LEU A 202 9.91 9.65 17.35
CA LEU A 202 8.78 10.55 17.63
C LEU A 202 8.28 11.24 16.36
N ALA A 203 9.18 11.77 15.52
CA ALA A 203 8.81 12.40 14.27
C ALA A 203 8.10 11.42 13.33
N ARG A 204 8.50 10.14 13.33
CA ARG A 204 7.86 9.09 12.52
C ARG A 204 6.42 8.81 12.98
N LEU A 205 6.14 8.88 14.28
CA LEU A 205 4.79 8.79 14.86
C LEU A 205 3.95 10.02 14.52
N GLN A 206 4.54 11.22 14.55
CA GLN A 206 3.87 12.48 14.19
C GLN A 206 3.54 12.58 12.69
N TYR A 207 4.43 12.08 11.83
CA TYR A 207 4.22 12.05 10.39
C TYR A 207 3.15 11.03 9.97
N GLY A 208 3.06 9.88 10.65
CA GLY A 208 1.88 9.03 10.55
C GLY A 208 2.13 7.52 10.67
N PHE A 209 1.29 6.88 11.49
CA PHE A 209 0.98 5.45 11.49
C PHE A 209 -0.54 5.31 11.64
N GLY A 210 -1.31 5.36 10.55
CA GLY A 210 -2.77 5.20 10.60
C GLY A 210 -3.57 6.34 11.23
N GLY A 211 -2.93 7.43 11.69
CA GLY A 211 -3.57 8.64 12.20
C GLY A 211 -3.42 9.85 11.27
N GLN A 212 -4.13 10.95 11.57
CA GLN A 212 -3.96 12.22 10.86
C GLN A 212 -2.55 12.80 11.13
N PRO A 213 -1.73 13.06 10.08
CA PRO A 213 -0.38 13.61 10.24
C PRO A 213 -0.35 14.99 10.90
N ASP A 214 0.57 15.22 11.84
CA ASP A 214 0.94 16.56 12.33
C ASP A 214 2.24 17.00 11.63
N PHE A 215 2.13 17.46 10.38
CA PHE A 215 3.28 17.86 9.57
C PHE A 215 4.13 18.96 10.23
N PRO A 216 3.57 20.03 10.84
CA PRO A 216 4.38 21.06 11.48
C PRO A 216 5.20 20.55 12.66
N ARG A 217 4.65 19.67 13.51
CA ARG A 217 5.44 19.04 14.58
C ARG A 217 6.48 18.09 14.00
N ALA A 218 6.06 17.21 13.08
CA ALA A 218 6.96 16.24 12.45
C ALA A 218 8.16 16.94 11.80
N MET A 219 7.95 18.07 11.12
CA MET A 219 9.02 18.87 10.50
C MET A 219 10.05 19.35 11.51
N ARG A 220 9.59 19.95 12.63
CA ARG A 220 10.51 20.45 13.65
C ARG A 220 11.27 19.30 14.31
N THR A 221 10.57 18.24 14.66
CA THR A 221 11.15 17.07 15.35
C THR A 221 12.16 16.35 14.46
N VAL A 222 11.83 16.08 13.18
CA VAL A 222 12.75 15.41 12.26
C VAL A 222 13.93 16.30 11.86
N GLY A 223 13.72 17.62 11.75
CA GLY A 223 14.82 18.55 11.50
C GLY A 223 15.84 18.56 12.64
N ALA A 224 15.36 18.55 13.89
CA ALA A 224 16.22 18.42 15.07
C ALA A 224 16.93 17.05 15.10
N ALA A 225 16.24 15.97 14.74
CA ALA A 225 16.84 14.63 14.64
C ALA A 225 17.99 14.59 13.62
N VAL A 226 17.78 15.10 12.40
CA VAL A 226 18.80 15.11 11.34
C VAL A 226 20.01 15.94 11.74
N ALA A 227 19.80 17.15 12.28
CA ALA A 227 20.89 17.99 12.78
C ALA A 227 21.63 17.34 13.98
N GLY A 228 20.91 16.64 14.85
CA GLY A 228 21.52 15.90 15.96
C GLY A 228 22.38 14.75 15.46
N PHE A 229 21.96 14.02 14.43
CA PHE A 229 22.73 12.91 13.88
C PHE A 229 24.11 13.33 13.34
N GLU A 230 24.25 14.54 12.79
CA GLU A 230 25.55 15.09 12.32
C GLU A 230 26.62 15.12 13.41
N ASN A 231 26.21 15.21 14.68
CA ASN A 231 27.10 15.32 15.85
C ASN A 231 27.27 13.99 16.60
N THR A 232 26.79 12.88 16.03
CA THR A 232 26.81 11.56 16.68
C THR A 232 27.47 10.50 15.81
N ARG A 233 27.66 9.31 16.37
CA ARG A 233 28.26 8.15 15.68
C ARG A 233 27.24 7.08 15.31
N TYR A 234 25.96 7.43 15.23
CA TYR A 234 24.93 6.49 14.79
C TYR A 234 25.24 5.96 13.38
N PRO A 235 25.02 4.66 13.11
CA PRO A 235 25.39 4.07 11.83
C PRO A 235 24.47 4.55 10.69
N PRO A 236 24.94 4.54 9.43
CA PRO A 236 24.15 4.97 8.27
C PRO A 236 22.76 4.34 8.17
N LYS A 237 22.62 3.05 8.56
CA LYS A 237 21.34 2.32 8.59
C LYS A 237 20.27 2.93 9.51
N VAL A 238 20.66 3.78 10.46
CA VAL A 238 19.76 4.55 11.33
C VAL A 238 19.54 5.95 10.75
N THR A 239 20.61 6.64 10.36
CA THR A 239 20.57 8.05 9.98
C THR A 239 19.83 8.31 8.66
N TYR A 240 19.98 7.44 7.64
CA TYR A 240 19.32 7.62 6.34
C TYR A 240 17.80 7.73 6.47
N ARG A 241 17.21 7.05 7.46
CA ARG A 241 15.77 7.00 7.66
C ARG A 241 15.22 8.33 8.17
N ALA A 242 15.99 9.05 8.97
CA ALA A 242 15.62 10.37 9.46
C ALA A 242 15.70 11.42 8.36
N THR A 243 16.79 11.40 7.59
CA THR A 243 16.98 12.28 6.42
C THR A 243 15.91 12.05 5.37
N LEU A 244 15.57 10.79 5.09
CA LEU A 244 14.49 10.45 4.16
C LEU A 244 13.11 10.92 4.66
N LEU A 245 12.83 10.76 5.96
CA LEU A 245 11.60 11.27 6.56
C LEU A 245 11.54 12.81 6.46
N GLN A 246 12.66 13.51 6.69
CA GLN A 246 12.72 14.97 6.52
C GLN A 246 12.44 15.37 5.07
N ALA A 247 13.04 14.70 4.09
CA ALA A 247 12.80 14.94 2.67
C ALA A 247 11.31 14.79 2.31
N ARG A 248 10.65 13.76 2.86
CA ARG A 248 9.20 13.55 2.69
C ARG A 248 8.40 14.65 3.32
N VAL A 249 8.64 14.93 4.60
CA VAL A 249 7.91 15.98 5.34
C VAL A 249 8.01 17.30 4.59
N LEU A 250 9.20 17.69 4.10
CA LEU A 250 9.43 18.90 3.28
C LEU A 250 8.60 18.92 2.01
N SER A 251 8.41 17.79 1.33
CA SER A 251 7.62 17.72 0.10
C SER A 251 6.13 18.08 0.27
N PHE A 252 5.60 18.02 1.50
CA PHE A 252 4.22 18.43 1.79
C PHE A 252 4.07 19.93 2.09
N PHE A 253 5.18 20.65 2.34
CA PHE A 253 5.13 22.08 2.60
C PHE A 253 5.17 22.87 1.31
N ARG A 254 4.22 23.80 1.15
CA ARG A 254 4.18 24.74 0.01
C ARG A 254 4.96 26.03 0.26
N ALA A 255 5.94 26.00 1.16
CA ALA A 255 6.76 27.17 1.46
C ALA A 255 7.79 27.41 0.33
N PRO A 256 8.14 28.67 0.02
CA PRO A 256 9.21 28.97 -0.93
C PRO A 256 10.50 28.23 -0.58
N GLY A 257 11.07 27.48 -1.52
CA GLY A 257 12.30 26.71 -1.34
C GLY A 257 12.14 25.32 -0.69
N ALA A 258 10.94 24.94 -0.21
CA ALA A 258 10.71 23.64 0.41
C ALA A 258 10.91 22.46 -0.56
N GLU A 259 10.55 22.62 -1.83
CA GLU A 259 10.78 21.60 -2.86
C GLU A 259 12.27 21.34 -3.07
N ARG A 260 13.08 22.40 -3.25
CA ARG A 260 14.53 22.28 -3.37
C ARG A 260 15.16 21.66 -2.12
N ALA A 261 14.74 22.11 -0.94
CA ALA A 261 15.22 21.52 0.32
C ALA A 261 14.85 20.03 0.43
N SER A 262 13.67 19.63 -0.04
CA SER A 262 13.26 18.22 -0.10
C SER A 262 14.18 17.43 -1.03
N GLU A 263 14.49 17.94 -2.22
CA GLU A 263 15.41 17.31 -3.18
C GLU A 263 16.83 17.17 -2.65
N ASP A 264 17.35 18.20 -1.98
CA ASP A 264 18.66 18.17 -1.32
C ASP A 264 18.70 17.07 -0.25
N GLN A 265 17.66 16.98 0.59
CA GLN A 265 17.56 15.92 1.60
C GLN A 265 17.40 14.52 0.99
N TYR A 266 16.66 14.38 -0.12
CA TYR A 266 16.61 13.12 -0.85
C TYR A 266 18.00 12.69 -1.35
N ALA A 267 18.81 13.61 -1.89
CA ALA A 267 20.15 13.30 -2.35
C ALA A 267 21.06 12.81 -1.21
N ILE A 268 20.98 13.43 -0.03
CA ILE A 268 21.73 13.00 1.17
C ILE A 268 21.26 11.62 1.62
N ALA A 269 19.94 11.41 1.72
CA ALA A 269 19.35 10.14 2.14
C ALA A 269 19.73 8.99 1.19
N VAL A 270 19.78 9.24 -0.11
CA VAL A 270 20.24 8.26 -1.12
C VAL A 270 21.68 7.83 -0.85
N ASN A 271 22.59 8.77 -0.61
CA ASN A 271 23.99 8.45 -0.33
C ASN A 271 24.14 7.65 0.98
N GLN A 272 23.45 8.04 2.04
CA GLN A 272 23.45 7.33 3.32
C GLN A 272 22.84 5.92 3.20
N LEU A 273 21.79 5.77 2.40
CA LEU A 273 21.19 4.47 2.11
C LEU A 273 22.19 3.58 1.36
N VAL A 274 22.84 4.07 0.31
CA VAL A 274 23.86 3.31 -0.42
C VAL A 274 25.00 2.85 0.51
N GLN A 275 25.45 3.71 1.43
CA GLN A 275 26.41 3.32 2.46
C GLN A 275 25.87 2.21 3.38
N ALA A 276 24.60 2.30 3.80
CA ALA A 276 23.96 1.27 4.60
C ALA A 276 23.84 -0.07 3.84
N LEU A 277 23.67 -0.03 2.52
CA LEU A 277 23.59 -1.19 1.65
C LEU A 277 24.96 -1.77 1.25
N SER A 278 26.05 -1.04 1.52
CA SER A 278 27.43 -1.45 1.20
C SER A 278 28.16 -2.12 2.38
N VAL A 279 27.47 -2.35 3.50
CA VAL A 279 28.06 -2.97 4.69
C VAL A 279 28.26 -4.47 4.45
N ARG A 280 29.36 -5.03 4.95
CA ARG A 280 29.62 -6.48 4.93
C ARG A 280 29.13 -7.14 6.22
N GLY A 281 28.61 -8.35 6.11
CA GLY A 281 28.19 -9.16 7.26
C GLY A 281 26.80 -8.78 7.78
N PHE A 282 25.80 -8.90 6.92
CA PHE A 282 24.39 -8.74 7.29
C PHE A 282 23.98 -9.71 8.41
N LEU A 283 23.13 -9.24 9.31
CA LEU A 283 22.39 -10.09 10.24
C LEU A 283 21.46 -11.03 9.45
N PRO A 284 21.01 -12.17 10.05
CA PRO A 284 20.05 -13.05 9.40
C PRO A 284 18.82 -12.29 8.88
N ALA A 285 18.50 -12.48 7.60
CA ALA A 285 17.40 -11.82 6.89
C ALA A 285 17.48 -10.28 6.80
N GLU A 286 18.58 -9.63 7.20
CA GLU A 286 18.73 -8.17 7.15
C GLU A 286 18.61 -7.64 5.72
N GLN A 287 19.11 -8.35 4.71
CA GLN A 287 18.91 -7.95 3.31
C GLN A 287 17.42 -7.85 2.95
N ARG A 288 16.61 -8.84 3.35
CA ARG A 288 15.16 -8.84 3.14
C ARG A 288 14.49 -7.67 3.84
N ILE A 289 14.89 -7.40 5.09
CA ILE A 289 14.34 -6.29 5.90
C ILE A 289 14.68 -4.95 5.25
N LEU A 290 15.94 -4.74 4.86
CA LEU A 290 16.39 -3.53 4.18
C LEU A 290 15.68 -3.38 2.84
N PHE A 291 15.55 -4.45 2.05
CA PHE A 291 14.83 -4.42 0.79
C PHE A 291 13.34 -4.08 0.95
N GLN A 292 12.63 -4.72 1.88
CA GLN A 292 11.23 -4.39 2.17
C GLN A 292 11.08 -2.95 2.62
N ARG A 293 12.02 -2.46 3.44
CA ARG A 293 11.97 -1.08 3.92
C ARG A 293 12.25 -0.09 2.81
N VAL A 294 13.30 -0.30 2.02
CA VAL A 294 13.62 0.50 0.83
C VAL A 294 12.42 0.50 -0.10
N ARG A 295 11.78 -0.64 -0.38
CA ARG A 295 10.58 -0.71 -1.23
C ARG A 295 9.42 0.14 -0.71
N GLN A 296 9.11 0.05 0.58
CA GLN A 296 8.09 0.91 1.20
C GLN A 296 8.49 2.39 1.03
N ASP A 297 9.75 2.67 1.30
CA ASP A 297 10.29 4.00 1.24
C ASP A 297 10.32 4.59 -0.19
N LEU A 298 10.46 3.74 -1.20
CA LEU A 298 10.42 4.07 -2.62
C LEU A 298 9.01 4.28 -3.14
N SER A 299 8.03 3.51 -2.64
CA SER A 299 6.63 3.67 -3.05
C SER A 299 6.04 5.04 -2.69
N GLU A 300 6.64 5.71 -1.71
CA GLU A 300 6.28 7.06 -1.26
C GLU A 300 7.15 8.16 -1.92
N MET A 301 8.16 7.78 -2.72
CA MET A 301 9.12 8.69 -3.33
C MET A 301 8.60 9.22 -4.68
N ARG A 302 8.93 10.47 -5.02
CA ARG A 302 8.71 10.99 -6.38
C ARG A 302 9.60 10.25 -7.38
N ALA A 303 9.18 10.22 -8.65
CA ALA A 303 9.88 9.47 -9.70
C ALA A 303 11.37 9.87 -9.89
N ALA A 304 11.70 11.17 -9.87
CA ALA A 304 13.07 11.62 -10.11
C ALA A 304 14.07 11.19 -9.01
N PRO A 305 13.81 11.40 -7.71
CA PRO A 305 14.66 10.86 -6.65
C PRO A 305 14.78 9.33 -6.67
N PHE A 306 13.71 8.63 -7.06
CA PHE A 306 13.71 7.17 -7.19
C PHE A 306 14.70 6.69 -8.26
N HIS A 307 14.65 7.27 -9.48
CA HIS A 307 15.58 6.90 -10.54
C HIS A 307 17.04 7.19 -10.16
N LYS A 308 17.29 8.32 -9.48
CA LYS A 308 18.63 8.68 -8.99
C LYS A 308 19.15 7.66 -7.97
N LEU A 309 18.31 7.23 -7.03
CA LEU A 309 18.69 6.19 -6.07
C LEU A 309 19.07 4.91 -6.81
N LEU A 310 18.20 4.43 -7.70
CA LEU A 310 18.44 3.17 -8.40
C LEU A 310 19.71 3.23 -9.24
N ALA A 311 19.93 4.33 -9.97
CA ALA A 311 21.17 4.54 -10.73
C ALA A 311 22.41 4.52 -9.81
N THR A 312 22.33 5.14 -8.63
CA THR A 312 23.44 5.18 -7.67
C THR A 312 23.71 3.80 -7.07
N VAL A 313 22.66 3.04 -6.73
CA VAL A 313 22.74 1.65 -6.25
C VAL A 313 23.42 0.77 -7.29
N CYS A 314 22.96 0.81 -8.55
CA CYS A 314 23.51 0.00 -9.65
C CYS A 314 24.97 0.37 -10.00
N ALA A 315 25.37 1.63 -9.81
CA ALA A 315 26.72 2.10 -10.11
C ALA A 315 27.74 1.87 -8.97
N THR A 316 27.29 1.46 -7.78
CA THR A 316 28.15 1.32 -6.60
C THR A 316 28.58 -0.14 -6.42
N GLU A 317 29.87 -0.44 -6.66
CA GLU A 317 30.41 -1.81 -6.64
C GLU A 317 30.22 -2.58 -5.32
N ASN A 318 30.19 -1.87 -4.18
CA ASN A 318 30.13 -2.52 -2.86
C ASN A 318 28.71 -2.74 -2.34
N VAL A 319 27.69 -2.31 -3.07
CA VAL A 319 26.29 -2.56 -2.66
C VAL A 319 26.01 -4.05 -2.77
N ASP A 320 25.27 -4.59 -1.79
CA ASP A 320 24.82 -5.97 -1.81
C ASP A 320 24.17 -6.36 -3.15
N HIS A 321 24.73 -7.38 -3.79
CA HIS A 321 24.33 -7.79 -5.13
C HIS A 321 22.89 -8.28 -5.20
N TRP A 322 22.37 -8.91 -4.15
CA TRP A 322 20.98 -9.36 -4.11
C TRP A 322 20.04 -8.16 -4.06
N ILE A 323 20.30 -7.18 -3.18
CA ILE A 323 19.48 -5.97 -3.08
C ILE A 323 19.49 -5.18 -4.40
N ALA A 324 20.68 -5.00 -5.00
CA ALA A 324 20.81 -4.30 -6.29
C ALA A 324 20.02 -5.01 -7.40
N ALA A 325 20.18 -6.34 -7.52
CA ALA A 325 19.47 -7.14 -8.51
C ALA A 325 17.94 -7.12 -8.30
N MET A 326 17.48 -7.18 -7.05
CA MET A 326 16.05 -7.09 -6.70
C MET A 326 15.45 -5.72 -7.05
N LEU A 327 16.15 -4.62 -6.75
CA LEU A 327 15.69 -3.27 -7.06
C LEU A 327 15.66 -3.02 -8.58
N GLU A 328 16.75 -3.35 -9.28
CA GLU A 328 16.83 -3.15 -10.74
C GLU A 328 15.88 -4.07 -11.49
N GLY A 329 15.80 -5.35 -11.11
CA GLY A 329 14.95 -6.35 -11.77
C GLY A 329 13.47 -5.96 -11.72
N ARG A 330 13.00 -5.44 -10.58
CA ARG A 330 11.63 -4.93 -10.43
C ARG A 330 11.39 -3.68 -11.24
N GLU A 331 12.36 -2.78 -11.28
CA GLU A 331 12.20 -1.55 -12.06
C GLU A 331 12.17 -1.84 -13.56
N GLN A 332 12.99 -2.76 -14.05
CA GLN A 332 12.93 -3.20 -15.44
C GLN A 332 11.58 -3.82 -15.79
N PHE A 333 11.00 -4.62 -14.89
CA PHE A 333 9.63 -5.11 -15.08
C PHE A 333 8.63 -3.95 -15.20
N ARG A 334 8.69 -2.98 -14.27
CA ARG A 334 7.80 -1.81 -14.26
C ARG A 334 7.93 -0.98 -15.54
N LEU A 335 9.17 -0.63 -15.92
CA LEU A 335 9.48 0.13 -17.13
C LEU A 335 9.05 -0.62 -18.40
N GLY A 336 9.15 -1.95 -18.44
CA GLY A 336 8.65 -2.76 -19.55
C GLY A 336 7.16 -2.56 -19.79
N TRP A 337 6.36 -2.66 -18.72
CA TRP A 337 4.92 -2.43 -18.80
C TRP A 337 4.55 -0.97 -19.07
N GLU A 338 5.34 -0.02 -18.57
CA GLU A 338 5.19 1.41 -18.90
C GLU A 338 5.45 1.67 -20.39
N SER A 339 6.53 1.12 -20.96
CA SER A 339 6.86 1.23 -22.39
C SER A 339 5.79 0.61 -23.29
N ARG A 340 5.20 -0.50 -22.88
CA ARG A 340 4.07 -1.13 -23.59
C ARG A 340 2.81 -0.25 -23.56
N GLY A 341 2.58 0.44 -22.44
CA GLY A 341 1.37 1.18 -22.14
C GLY A 341 0.19 0.28 -21.70
N SER A 342 -0.93 0.92 -21.36
CA SER A 342 -2.13 0.27 -20.81
C SER A 342 -3.19 -0.11 -21.86
N GLY A 343 -2.87 0.04 -23.15
CA GLY A 343 -3.79 -0.27 -24.25
C GLY A 343 -4.06 -1.77 -24.41
N ALA A 344 -5.15 -2.11 -25.11
CA ALA A 344 -5.41 -3.48 -25.50
C ALA A 344 -4.27 -4.03 -26.37
N ALA A 345 -4.05 -5.35 -26.40
CA ALA A 345 -2.89 -5.94 -27.09
C ALA A 345 -2.77 -5.52 -28.56
N TYR A 346 -3.90 -5.34 -29.26
CA TYR A 346 -3.93 -4.92 -30.67
C TYR A 346 -3.66 -3.41 -30.89
N THR A 347 -3.60 -2.60 -29.82
CA THR A 347 -3.31 -1.16 -29.90
C THR A 347 -1.86 -0.82 -29.51
N VAL A 348 -1.08 -1.81 -29.08
CA VAL A 348 0.32 -1.61 -28.66
C VAL A 348 1.23 -1.55 -29.89
N THR A 349 2.14 -0.57 -29.93
CA THR A 349 3.08 -0.40 -31.04
C THR A 349 4.14 -1.50 -31.07
N GLU A 350 4.74 -1.74 -32.24
CA GLU A 350 5.86 -2.69 -32.35
C GLU A 350 7.05 -2.28 -31.45
N GLN A 351 7.33 -0.99 -31.34
CA GLN A 351 8.36 -0.49 -30.42
C GLN A 351 8.02 -0.79 -28.96
N GLY A 352 6.76 -0.55 -28.53
CA GLY A 352 6.33 -0.86 -27.17
C GLY A 352 6.45 -2.36 -26.84
N TRP A 353 6.21 -3.23 -27.82
CA TRP A 353 6.45 -4.67 -27.67
C TRP A 353 7.94 -5.04 -27.57
N ARG A 354 8.81 -4.43 -28.38
CA ARG A 354 10.26 -4.65 -28.32
C ARG A 354 10.85 -4.19 -26.99
N ASP A 355 10.48 -2.98 -26.53
CA ASP A 355 10.95 -2.44 -25.25
C ASP A 355 10.48 -3.31 -24.07
N LEU A 356 9.24 -3.79 -24.12
CA LEU A 356 8.73 -4.74 -23.14
C LEU A 356 9.57 -6.02 -23.11
N ASP A 357 9.84 -6.64 -24.26
CA ASP A 357 10.65 -7.88 -24.34
C ASP A 357 12.06 -7.68 -23.77
N LEU A 358 12.77 -6.64 -24.20
CA LEU A 358 14.14 -6.35 -23.72
C LEU A 358 14.17 -6.15 -22.20
N ARG A 359 13.20 -5.38 -21.67
CA ARG A 359 13.13 -5.10 -20.23
C ARG A 359 12.68 -6.31 -19.41
N LEU A 360 11.76 -7.13 -19.92
CA LEU A 360 11.39 -8.39 -19.26
C LEU A 360 12.53 -9.40 -19.24
N ARG A 361 13.35 -9.48 -20.29
CA ARG A 361 14.58 -10.32 -20.31
C ARG A 361 15.60 -9.84 -19.28
N ARG A 362 15.84 -8.53 -19.19
CA ARG A 362 16.73 -7.96 -18.16
C ARG A 362 16.19 -8.23 -16.76
N SER A 363 14.90 -8.00 -16.54
CA SER A 363 14.22 -8.30 -15.28
C SER A 363 14.39 -9.77 -14.90
N ARG A 364 14.11 -10.69 -15.83
CA ARG A 364 14.29 -12.14 -15.67
C ARG A 364 15.70 -12.47 -15.21
N LYS A 365 16.72 -12.00 -15.94
CA LYS A 365 18.12 -12.27 -15.61
C LYS A 365 18.44 -11.84 -14.18
N LEU A 366 18.13 -10.60 -13.82
CA LEU A 366 18.45 -10.03 -12.52
C LEU A 366 17.74 -10.78 -11.38
N LEU A 367 16.48 -11.14 -11.57
CA LEU A 367 15.71 -11.88 -10.57
C LEU A 367 16.17 -13.33 -10.44
N LEU A 368 16.65 -13.95 -11.53
CA LEU A 368 17.31 -15.26 -11.48
C LEU A 368 18.65 -15.19 -10.73
N ASP A 369 19.47 -14.16 -11.00
CA ASP A 369 20.72 -13.93 -10.27
C ASP A 369 20.44 -13.73 -8.77
N ALA A 370 19.42 -12.93 -8.42
CA ALA A 370 19.00 -12.73 -7.03
C ALA A 370 18.52 -14.03 -6.38
N TRP A 371 17.69 -14.82 -7.07
CA TRP A 371 17.24 -16.12 -6.55
C TRP A 371 18.41 -17.09 -6.36
N LYS A 372 19.42 -17.11 -7.25
CA LYS A 372 20.61 -17.95 -7.09
C LYS A 372 21.44 -17.55 -5.86
N LEU A 373 21.54 -16.25 -5.57
CA LEU A 373 22.27 -15.75 -4.41
C LEU A 373 21.59 -16.13 -3.10
N HIS A 374 20.26 -16.02 -3.06
CA HIS A 374 19.45 -16.31 -1.87
C HIS A 374 18.15 -17.05 -2.23
N PRO A 375 18.21 -18.37 -2.51
CA PRO A 375 17.01 -19.16 -2.81
C PRO A 375 16.09 -19.33 -1.60
N GLU A 376 16.59 -19.05 -0.39
CA GLU A 376 15.84 -19.00 0.87
C GLU A 376 15.05 -17.68 1.05
N PHE A 377 15.16 -16.73 0.12
CA PHE A 377 14.39 -15.49 0.12
C PHE A 377 13.22 -15.59 -0.88
N PRO A 378 11.96 -15.44 -0.43
CA PRO A 378 10.79 -15.63 -1.30
C PRO A 378 10.60 -14.53 -2.35
N GLU A 379 11.26 -13.37 -2.19
CA GLU A 379 11.02 -12.18 -2.98
C GLU A 379 11.37 -12.37 -4.47
N ALA A 380 12.54 -12.92 -4.78
CA ALA A 380 13.00 -13.10 -6.16
C ALA A 380 12.10 -14.10 -6.91
N ALA A 381 11.80 -15.23 -6.27
CA ALA A 381 10.87 -16.23 -6.79
C ALA A 381 9.47 -15.63 -7.03
N THR A 382 8.97 -14.80 -6.11
CA THR A 382 7.67 -14.14 -6.26
C THR A 382 7.64 -13.17 -7.45
N GLU A 383 8.70 -12.39 -7.67
CA GLU A 383 8.78 -11.50 -8.84
C GLU A 383 8.90 -12.32 -10.15
N MET A 384 9.55 -13.49 -10.12
CA MET A 384 9.60 -14.39 -11.27
C MET A 384 8.23 -14.92 -11.69
N ILE A 385 7.27 -15.11 -10.76
CA ILE A 385 5.88 -15.43 -11.11
C ILE A 385 5.31 -14.39 -12.09
N LYS A 386 5.58 -13.10 -11.86
CA LYS A 386 5.11 -11.99 -12.71
C LYS A 386 5.79 -11.99 -14.07
N VAL A 387 7.11 -12.14 -14.08
CA VAL A 387 7.92 -12.17 -15.31
C VAL A 387 7.49 -13.33 -16.18
N THR A 388 7.41 -14.54 -15.63
CA THR A 388 7.03 -15.75 -16.36
C THR A 388 5.58 -15.73 -16.86
N ARG A 389 4.67 -15.09 -16.10
CA ARG A 389 3.29 -14.84 -16.59
C ARG A 389 3.27 -13.89 -17.80
N ALA A 390 4.16 -12.90 -17.83
CA ALA A 390 4.23 -11.89 -18.88
C ALA A 390 4.98 -12.37 -20.13
N MET A 391 6.02 -13.17 -19.91
CA MET A 391 6.92 -13.72 -20.91
C MET A 391 7.25 -15.15 -20.49
N PRO A 392 6.49 -16.14 -20.99
CA PRO A 392 6.76 -17.54 -20.71
C PRO A 392 8.20 -17.89 -21.13
N GLY A 393 8.97 -18.48 -20.20
CA GLY A 393 10.32 -18.92 -20.48
C GLY A 393 10.37 -20.21 -21.32
N ALA A 394 11.52 -20.87 -21.32
CA ALA A 394 11.64 -22.23 -21.86
C ALA A 394 10.61 -23.18 -21.22
N GLN A 395 10.22 -24.22 -21.95
CA GLN A 395 9.17 -25.15 -21.56
C GLN A 395 9.38 -25.62 -20.11
N GLN A 396 8.46 -25.25 -19.20
CA GLN A 396 8.37 -25.60 -17.75
C GLN A 396 8.85 -24.52 -16.75
N ASP A 397 9.38 -23.39 -17.20
CA ASP A 397 9.44 -22.16 -16.40
C ASP A 397 8.01 -21.62 -16.25
N THR A 398 7.32 -21.95 -15.15
CA THR A 398 5.89 -21.61 -14.96
C THR A 398 5.68 -20.75 -13.71
N PRO A 399 4.57 -19.97 -13.65
CA PRO A 399 4.17 -19.28 -12.42
C PRO A 399 4.07 -20.22 -11.22
N ARG A 400 3.63 -21.47 -11.43
CA ARG A 400 3.54 -22.50 -10.39
C ARG A 400 4.91 -22.91 -9.84
N PHE A 401 5.89 -23.15 -10.71
CA PHE A 401 7.25 -23.50 -10.27
C PHE A 401 7.85 -22.43 -9.35
N TRP A 402 7.76 -21.16 -9.76
CA TRP A 402 8.29 -20.05 -8.97
C TRP A 402 7.54 -19.83 -7.67
N PHE A 403 6.21 -20.03 -7.69
CA PHE A 403 5.41 -20.05 -6.47
C PHE A 403 5.88 -21.13 -5.49
N GLU A 404 6.19 -22.34 -5.96
CA GLU A 404 6.72 -23.41 -5.10
C GLU A 404 8.08 -23.05 -4.49
N GLN A 405 8.95 -22.33 -5.22
CA GLN A 405 10.20 -21.82 -4.65
C GLN A 405 9.95 -20.78 -3.55
N ALA A 406 9.01 -19.85 -3.77
CA ALA A 406 8.65 -18.84 -2.78
C ALA A 406 8.07 -19.47 -1.50
N VAL A 407 7.16 -20.43 -1.64
CA VAL A 407 6.52 -21.12 -0.50
C VAL A 407 7.48 -22.06 0.23
N LYS A 408 8.49 -22.59 -0.47
CA LYS A 408 9.59 -23.33 0.18
C LYS A 408 10.47 -22.42 1.05
N ALA A 409 10.68 -21.17 0.63
CA ALA A 409 11.44 -20.17 1.36
C ALA A 409 10.65 -19.59 2.55
N GLU A 410 9.38 -19.26 2.34
CA GLU A 410 8.46 -18.80 3.38
C GLU A 410 7.03 -19.23 3.04
N PHE A 411 6.49 -20.17 3.83
CA PHE A 411 5.26 -20.88 3.56
C PHE A 411 4.06 -19.96 3.36
N ASP A 412 3.91 -18.94 4.19
CA ASP A 412 2.81 -17.97 4.17
C ASP A 412 3.22 -16.61 3.60
N TYR A 413 4.16 -16.60 2.63
CA TYR A 413 4.49 -15.39 1.88
C TYR A 413 3.37 -15.00 0.90
N LEU A 414 2.37 -14.28 1.42
CA LEU A 414 1.09 -14.02 0.75
C LEU A 414 1.18 -13.31 -0.61
N ASP A 415 2.24 -12.55 -0.85
CA ASP A 415 2.49 -11.93 -2.16
C ASP A 415 2.64 -13.00 -3.26
N ALA A 416 3.28 -14.15 -2.98
CA ALA A 416 3.41 -15.25 -3.94
C ALA A 416 2.04 -15.89 -4.26
N TYR A 417 1.19 -16.08 -3.24
CA TYR A 417 -0.17 -16.60 -3.41
C TYR A 417 -0.99 -15.67 -4.30
N LYS A 418 -0.89 -14.35 -4.07
CA LYS A 418 -1.57 -13.34 -4.89
C LYS A 418 -1.12 -13.40 -6.34
N GLU A 419 0.18 -13.45 -6.59
CA GLU A 419 0.69 -13.49 -7.97
C GLU A 419 0.32 -14.80 -8.69
N LEU A 420 0.31 -15.93 -7.98
CA LEU A 420 -0.17 -17.19 -8.56
C LEU A 420 -1.66 -17.11 -8.89
N ARG A 421 -2.53 -16.64 -7.98
CA ARG A 421 -3.96 -16.43 -8.28
C ARG A 421 -4.16 -15.53 -9.49
N TRP A 422 -3.39 -14.44 -9.57
CA TRP A 422 -3.46 -13.53 -10.71
C TRP A 422 -3.09 -14.22 -12.03
N SER A 423 -2.10 -15.13 -12.01
CA SER A 423 -1.72 -15.93 -13.17
C SER A 423 -2.75 -16.96 -13.61
N LEU A 424 -3.60 -17.43 -12.68
CA LEU A 424 -4.63 -18.42 -12.95
C LEU A 424 -5.93 -17.82 -13.50
N ARG A 425 -6.01 -16.48 -13.65
CA ARG A 425 -7.20 -15.83 -14.21
C ARG A 425 -7.35 -16.10 -15.71
N PRO A 426 -8.59 -16.18 -16.24
CA PRO A 426 -8.85 -16.45 -17.67
C PRO A 426 -8.10 -15.54 -18.64
N ARG A 427 -7.97 -14.24 -18.32
CA ARG A 427 -7.23 -13.28 -19.15
C ARG A 427 -5.73 -13.57 -19.30
N TRP A 428 -5.18 -14.46 -18.47
CA TRP A 428 -3.79 -14.93 -18.52
C TRP A 428 -3.67 -16.41 -18.95
N GLY A 429 -4.73 -16.98 -19.52
CA GLY A 429 -4.75 -18.37 -20.00
C GLY A 429 -5.09 -19.42 -18.93
N GLY A 430 -5.48 -18.99 -17.72
CA GLY A 430 -6.03 -19.87 -16.69
C GLY A 430 -7.56 -20.04 -16.79
N SER A 431 -8.20 -20.43 -15.68
CA SER A 431 -9.65 -20.59 -15.61
C SER A 431 -10.18 -20.45 -14.18
N HIS A 432 -11.48 -20.20 -14.00
CA HIS A 432 -12.11 -20.16 -12.67
C HIS A 432 -11.99 -21.51 -11.94
N GLU A 433 -12.02 -22.63 -12.66
CA GLU A 433 -11.78 -23.96 -12.09
C GLU A 433 -10.35 -24.10 -11.56
N ALA A 434 -9.35 -23.61 -12.30
CA ALA A 434 -7.96 -23.62 -11.84
C ALA A 434 -7.76 -22.75 -10.60
N MET A 435 -8.41 -21.57 -10.55
CA MET A 435 -8.42 -20.71 -9.37
C MET A 435 -9.06 -21.43 -8.17
N LEU A 436 -10.25 -22.01 -8.34
CA LEU A 436 -10.95 -22.75 -7.28
C LEU A 436 -10.14 -23.94 -6.76
N GLN A 437 -9.53 -24.70 -7.67
CA GLN A 437 -8.66 -25.81 -7.33
C GLN A 437 -7.47 -25.35 -6.49
N PHE A 438 -6.84 -24.23 -6.86
CA PHE A 438 -5.77 -23.65 -6.05
C PHE A 438 -6.25 -23.19 -4.66
N GLY A 439 -7.44 -22.61 -4.56
CA GLY A 439 -8.07 -22.29 -3.27
C GLY A 439 -8.25 -23.54 -2.40
N ARG A 440 -8.70 -24.65 -3.00
CA ARG A 440 -8.85 -25.94 -2.31
C ARG A 440 -7.52 -26.55 -1.88
N GLU A 441 -6.46 -26.41 -2.69
CA GLU A 441 -5.09 -26.79 -2.31
C GLU A 441 -4.64 -26.01 -1.06
N CYS A 442 -4.89 -24.70 -1.03
CA CYS A 442 -4.57 -23.86 0.12
C CYS A 442 -5.32 -24.30 1.39
N LEU A 443 -6.62 -24.59 1.27
CA LEU A 443 -7.43 -25.12 2.38
C LEU A 443 -6.94 -26.51 2.85
N ALA A 444 -6.53 -27.38 1.92
CA ALA A 444 -6.02 -28.71 2.22
C ALA A 444 -4.68 -28.73 2.97
N THR A 445 -3.98 -27.59 3.06
CA THR A 445 -2.77 -27.49 3.89
C THR A 445 -3.05 -27.64 5.38
N GLU A 446 -4.27 -27.30 5.83
CA GLU A 446 -4.70 -27.29 7.23
C GLU A 446 -3.81 -26.46 8.17
N ARG A 447 -2.96 -25.58 7.61
CA ARG A 447 -2.12 -24.63 8.35
C ARG A 447 -2.93 -23.43 8.82
N PHE A 448 -3.94 -23.69 9.67
CA PHE A 448 -4.83 -22.67 10.23
C PHE A 448 -4.12 -21.75 11.24
N ASP A 449 -2.84 -22.00 11.54
CA ASP A 449 -1.91 -21.08 12.20
C ASP A 449 -1.44 -19.93 11.27
N THR A 450 -1.72 -20.01 9.96
CA THR A 450 -1.40 -18.97 8.96
C THR A 450 -2.63 -18.51 8.17
N GLU A 451 -2.48 -17.50 7.32
CA GLU A 451 -3.52 -17.02 6.39
C GLU A 451 -3.64 -17.85 5.10
N VAL A 452 -2.90 -18.96 4.97
CA VAL A 452 -2.87 -19.76 3.74
C VAL A 452 -4.23 -20.41 3.46
N PRO A 453 -4.90 -21.12 4.40
CA PRO A 453 -6.24 -21.63 4.14
C PRO A 453 -7.26 -20.55 3.71
N TRP A 454 -7.13 -19.33 4.24
CA TRP A 454 -8.00 -18.20 3.87
C TRP A 454 -7.91 -17.78 2.39
N GLN A 455 -6.86 -18.19 1.68
CA GLN A 455 -6.79 -17.98 0.23
C GLN A 455 -7.97 -18.64 -0.51
N PHE A 456 -8.60 -19.68 0.05
CA PHE A 456 -9.86 -20.22 -0.48
C PHE A 456 -10.96 -19.16 -0.54
N ALA A 457 -11.19 -18.43 0.55
CA ALA A 457 -12.20 -17.36 0.59
C ALA A 457 -11.88 -16.24 -0.41
N ILE A 458 -10.61 -15.83 -0.50
CA ILE A 458 -10.15 -14.82 -1.46
C ILE A 458 -10.38 -15.27 -2.91
N VAL A 459 -10.14 -16.54 -3.23
CA VAL A 459 -10.42 -17.08 -4.56
C VAL A 459 -11.91 -16.96 -4.92
N LEU A 460 -12.82 -17.25 -3.98
CA LEU A 460 -14.26 -17.13 -4.23
C LEU A 460 -14.66 -15.69 -4.57
N THR A 461 -14.12 -14.71 -3.83
CA THR A 461 -14.42 -13.29 -4.06
C THR A 461 -13.80 -12.79 -5.36
N GLU A 462 -12.58 -13.25 -5.69
CA GLU A 462 -11.92 -12.93 -6.95
C GLU A 462 -12.65 -13.51 -8.17
N ILE A 463 -13.15 -14.76 -8.09
CA ILE A 463 -13.97 -15.38 -9.16
C ILE A 463 -15.30 -14.63 -9.28
N ALA A 464 -16.00 -14.38 -8.16
CA ALA A 464 -17.25 -13.63 -8.15
C ALA A 464 -17.11 -12.27 -8.84
N GLY A 465 -15.99 -11.57 -8.60
CA GLY A 465 -15.68 -10.29 -9.25
C GLY A 465 -15.37 -10.37 -10.75
N GLU A 466 -15.14 -11.57 -11.30
CA GLU A 466 -14.98 -11.80 -12.75
C GLU A 466 -16.27 -12.29 -13.43
N MET A 467 -17.32 -12.62 -12.67
CA MET A 467 -18.60 -13.09 -13.21
C MET A 467 -19.58 -11.92 -13.37
N GLU A 468 -19.68 -11.36 -14.58
CA GLU A 468 -20.51 -10.17 -14.84
C GLU A 468 -22.01 -10.39 -14.59
N ASP A 469 -22.54 -11.56 -14.98
CA ASP A 469 -24.00 -11.82 -14.94
C ASP A 469 -24.50 -12.34 -13.59
N ASP A 470 -23.69 -13.17 -12.91
CA ASP A 470 -24.10 -13.84 -11.67
C ASP A 470 -22.89 -14.07 -10.73
N PRO A 471 -22.43 -13.03 -10.02
CA PRO A 471 -21.34 -13.14 -9.04
C PRO A 471 -21.57 -14.20 -7.95
N ARG A 472 -22.84 -14.59 -7.71
CA ARG A 472 -23.19 -15.56 -6.65
C ARG A 472 -23.08 -17.01 -7.11
N ALA A 473 -22.96 -17.26 -8.42
CA ALA A 473 -22.93 -18.61 -8.96
C ALA A 473 -21.81 -19.48 -8.36
N ILE A 474 -20.64 -18.89 -8.11
CA ILE A 474 -19.50 -19.60 -7.51
C ILE A 474 -19.84 -20.16 -6.12
N TYR A 475 -20.59 -19.43 -5.29
CA TYR A 475 -20.98 -19.88 -3.94
C TYR A 475 -22.02 -21.00 -3.97
N ARG A 476 -22.80 -21.12 -5.06
CA ARG A 476 -23.77 -22.20 -5.27
C ARG A 476 -23.15 -23.47 -5.86
N GLN A 477 -21.87 -23.44 -6.26
CA GLN A 477 -21.21 -24.61 -6.79
C GLN A 477 -21.12 -25.72 -5.73
N PRO A 478 -21.38 -26.99 -6.08
CA PRO A 478 -21.32 -28.10 -5.13
C PRO A 478 -19.97 -28.16 -4.38
N GLY A 479 -20.04 -28.33 -3.06
CA GLY A 479 -18.88 -28.45 -2.18
C GLY A 479 -18.27 -27.12 -1.73
N VAL A 480 -18.59 -25.97 -2.34
CA VAL A 480 -18.00 -24.68 -1.97
C VAL A 480 -18.40 -24.26 -0.56
N TYR A 481 -19.68 -24.41 -0.21
CA TYR A 481 -20.16 -24.12 1.14
C TYR A 481 -19.52 -25.05 2.18
N GLU A 482 -19.44 -26.35 1.89
CA GLU A 482 -18.82 -27.34 2.77
C GLU A 482 -17.31 -27.08 2.97
N ASP A 483 -16.61 -26.66 1.92
CA ASP A 483 -15.21 -26.23 2.01
C ASP A 483 -15.07 -24.97 2.89
N PHE A 484 -16.00 -24.01 2.78
CA PHE A 484 -16.00 -22.82 3.64
C PHE A 484 -16.34 -23.15 5.10
N GLU A 485 -17.26 -24.09 5.35
CA GLU A 485 -17.51 -24.60 6.70
C GLU A 485 -16.26 -25.25 7.30
N ARG A 486 -15.52 -26.05 6.51
CA ARG A 486 -14.24 -26.63 6.92
C ARG A 486 -13.20 -25.55 7.23
N LEU A 487 -13.10 -24.53 6.40
CA LEU A 487 -12.24 -23.36 6.62
C LEU A 487 -12.57 -22.70 7.98
N ALA A 488 -13.85 -22.38 8.21
CA ALA A 488 -14.29 -21.74 9.44
C ALA A 488 -14.06 -22.63 10.67
N ALA A 489 -14.31 -23.93 10.57
CA ALA A 489 -14.04 -24.88 11.65
C ALA A 489 -12.55 -25.00 11.97
N GLY A 490 -11.68 -24.97 10.97
CA GLY A 490 -10.23 -24.99 11.13
C GLY A 490 -9.70 -23.78 11.89
N TYR A 491 -10.02 -22.57 11.42
CA TYR A 491 -9.61 -21.34 12.10
C TYR A 491 -10.18 -21.22 13.51
N ARG A 492 -11.40 -21.68 13.76
CA ARG A 492 -12.00 -21.66 15.11
C ARG A 492 -11.17 -22.44 16.15
N LYS A 493 -10.42 -23.47 15.73
CA LYS A 493 -9.55 -24.27 16.63
C LYS A 493 -8.29 -23.53 17.07
N VAL A 494 -7.77 -22.63 16.23
CA VAL A 494 -6.47 -21.95 16.45
C VAL A 494 -6.66 -20.50 16.90
N GLN A 495 -7.79 -19.88 16.56
CA GLN A 495 -8.03 -18.47 16.77
C GLN A 495 -8.52 -18.18 18.20
N GLY A 496 -7.71 -17.47 18.99
CA GLY A 496 -7.99 -17.19 20.41
C GLY A 496 -8.92 -16.00 20.67
N SER A 497 -9.05 -15.03 19.75
CA SER A 497 -9.84 -13.82 20.01
C SER A 497 -11.32 -14.02 19.68
N LYS A 498 -12.18 -13.72 20.64
CA LYS A 498 -13.65 -13.76 20.47
C LYS A 498 -14.15 -12.91 19.30
N GLU A 499 -13.52 -11.75 19.05
CA GLU A 499 -13.93 -10.87 17.94
C GLU A 499 -13.71 -11.50 16.58
N ARG A 500 -12.53 -12.09 16.34
CA ARG A 500 -12.26 -12.76 15.08
C ARG A 500 -13.14 -14.01 14.90
N GLN A 501 -13.47 -14.74 15.98
CA GLN A 501 -14.42 -15.84 15.91
C GLN A 501 -15.83 -15.37 15.50
N LEU A 502 -16.29 -14.22 16.04
CA LEU A 502 -17.56 -13.61 15.64
C LEU A 502 -17.56 -13.13 14.19
N ALA A 503 -16.44 -12.57 13.72
CA ALA A 503 -16.25 -12.22 12.31
C ALA A 503 -16.35 -13.46 11.42
N LEU A 504 -15.64 -14.53 11.77
CA LEU A 504 -15.67 -15.80 11.06
C LEU A 504 -17.06 -16.43 10.98
N ASP A 505 -17.79 -16.41 12.09
CA ASP A 505 -19.18 -16.90 12.13
C ASP A 505 -20.11 -16.02 11.27
N SER A 506 -19.89 -14.70 11.25
CA SER A 506 -20.66 -13.76 10.42
C SER A 506 -20.39 -14.01 8.92
N GLN A 507 -19.13 -14.25 8.55
CA GLN A 507 -18.70 -14.59 7.19
C GLN A 507 -19.26 -15.94 6.77
N LEU A 508 -19.29 -16.95 7.66
CA LEU A 508 -19.92 -18.24 7.39
C LEU A 508 -21.43 -18.10 7.12
N GLY A 509 -22.14 -17.31 7.93
CA GLY A 509 -23.56 -17.01 7.68
C GLY A 509 -23.79 -16.29 6.34
N CYS A 510 -22.87 -15.39 5.96
CA CYS A 510 -22.89 -14.70 4.68
C CYS A 510 -22.71 -15.68 3.51
N VAL A 511 -21.71 -16.56 3.58
CA VAL A 511 -21.46 -17.57 2.54
C VAL A 511 -22.61 -18.58 2.46
N ALA A 512 -23.24 -18.95 3.57
CA ALA A 512 -24.46 -19.76 3.56
C ALA A 512 -25.58 -19.10 2.74
N TRP A 513 -25.81 -17.81 2.95
CA TRP A 513 -26.80 -17.05 2.20
C TRP A 513 -26.44 -16.91 0.71
N LEU A 514 -25.18 -16.60 0.39
CA LEU A 514 -24.71 -16.51 -1.00
C LEU A 514 -24.85 -17.85 -1.74
N ALA A 515 -24.67 -18.97 -1.03
CA ALA A 515 -24.89 -20.32 -1.51
C ALA A 515 -26.38 -20.72 -1.63
N GLY A 516 -27.33 -19.83 -1.29
CA GLY A 516 -28.78 -20.10 -1.32
C GLY A 516 -29.28 -20.96 -0.15
N ARG A 517 -28.51 -21.07 0.94
CA ARG A 517 -28.83 -21.86 2.14
C ARG A 517 -29.47 -20.99 3.22
N ASP A 518 -30.61 -20.39 2.89
CA ASP A 518 -31.23 -19.35 3.70
C ASP A 518 -31.61 -19.78 5.12
N GLU A 519 -31.99 -21.05 5.32
CA GLU A 519 -32.30 -21.59 6.65
C GLU A 519 -31.05 -21.70 7.53
N GLN A 520 -29.93 -22.17 6.95
CA GLN A 520 -28.65 -22.27 7.65
C GLN A 520 -28.08 -20.89 7.95
N ALA A 521 -28.15 -19.97 6.98
CA ALA A 521 -27.78 -18.57 7.18
C ALA A 521 -28.58 -17.95 8.33
N ARG A 522 -29.90 -18.11 8.34
CA ARG A 522 -30.77 -17.65 9.44
C ARG A 522 -30.36 -18.23 10.78
N ALA A 523 -30.18 -19.55 10.86
CA ALA A 523 -29.77 -20.19 12.11
C ALA A 523 -28.43 -19.65 12.66
N ILE A 524 -27.45 -19.38 11.78
CA ILE A 524 -26.17 -18.78 12.18
C ILE A 524 -26.38 -17.35 12.69
N PHE A 525 -27.13 -16.53 11.95
CA PHE A 525 -27.36 -15.12 12.31
C PHE A 525 -28.23 -14.96 13.56
N ASP A 526 -29.25 -15.79 13.76
CA ASP A 526 -30.08 -15.81 14.96
C ASP A 526 -29.24 -16.14 16.21
N ARG A 527 -28.29 -17.08 16.10
CA ARG A 527 -27.33 -17.40 17.17
C ARG A 527 -26.37 -16.24 17.47
N LEU A 528 -25.94 -15.52 16.44
CA LEU A 528 -25.08 -14.34 16.61
C LEU A 528 -25.86 -13.18 17.26
N GLY A 529 -27.12 -12.98 16.85
CA GLY A 529 -27.98 -11.91 17.32
C GLY A 529 -27.38 -10.53 17.01
N ASN A 530 -27.27 -9.67 18.02
CA ASN A 530 -26.64 -8.35 17.89
C ASN A 530 -25.10 -8.37 17.77
N ARG A 531 -24.48 -9.55 17.75
CA ARG A 531 -23.01 -9.72 17.67
C ARG A 531 -22.49 -9.98 16.26
N VAL A 532 -23.34 -9.87 15.25
CA VAL A 532 -22.92 -9.91 13.84
C VAL A 532 -21.88 -8.82 13.59
N ARG A 533 -20.72 -9.19 13.05
CA ARG A 533 -19.67 -8.25 12.66
C ARG A 533 -19.92 -7.81 11.22
N ALA A 534 -20.76 -6.80 11.06
CA ALA A 534 -21.18 -6.30 9.75
C ALA A 534 -20.01 -5.79 8.90
N GLU A 535 -18.94 -5.31 9.54
CA GLU A 535 -17.71 -4.85 8.89
C GLU A 535 -16.90 -5.96 8.21
N ALA A 536 -17.18 -7.23 8.52
CA ALA A 536 -16.50 -8.38 7.90
C ALA A 536 -17.17 -8.83 6.58
N LEU A 537 -18.36 -8.32 6.27
CA LEU A 537 -19.16 -8.77 5.12
C LEU A 537 -18.83 -8.11 3.77
N PRO A 538 -18.35 -6.84 3.70
CA PRO A 538 -18.03 -6.19 2.42
C PRO A 538 -17.01 -6.92 1.56
N GLU A 539 -16.15 -7.77 2.14
CA GLU A 539 -15.20 -8.59 1.38
C GLU A 539 -15.87 -9.58 0.41
N PHE A 540 -17.11 -9.99 0.69
CA PHE A 540 -17.92 -10.84 -0.18
C PHE A 540 -18.84 -10.05 -1.13
N GLY A 541 -18.64 -8.73 -1.23
CA GLY A 541 -19.42 -7.87 -2.11
C GLY A 541 -20.88 -7.69 -1.66
N THR A 542 -21.16 -7.80 -0.36
CA THR A 542 -22.50 -7.60 0.20
C THR A 542 -22.44 -6.90 1.56
N THR A 543 -23.60 -6.54 2.12
CA THR A 543 -23.72 -5.88 3.41
C THR A 543 -24.69 -6.62 4.33
N TRP A 544 -24.57 -6.38 5.64
CA TRP A 544 -25.52 -6.92 6.61
C TRP A 544 -26.97 -6.47 6.31
N ILE A 545 -27.14 -5.26 5.78
CA ILE A 545 -28.45 -4.71 5.44
C ILE A 545 -29.13 -5.54 4.35
N GLU A 546 -28.39 -5.87 3.28
CA GLU A 546 -28.91 -6.68 2.16
C GLU A 546 -29.31 -8.08 2.63
N ILE A 547 -28.46 -8.72 3.44
CA ILE A 547 -28.74 -10.05 4.00
C ILE A 547 -29.97 -9.99 4.91
N LYS A 548 -30.05 -8.99 5.80
CA LYS A 548 -31.18 -8.85 6.73
C LYS A 548 -32.50 -8.64 5.98
N GLN A 549 -32.49 -7.81 4.92
CA GLN A 549 -33.67 -7.59 4.07
C GLN A 549 -34.14 -8.87 3.36
N ALA A 550 -33.19 -9.68 2.88
CA ALA A 550 -33.50 -10.93 2.20
C ALA A 550 -34.02 -12.02 3.16
N LEU A 551 -33.37 -12.20 4.31
CA LEU A 551 -33.67 -13.28 5.25
C LEU A 551 -34.82 -12.95 6.24
N TYR A 552 -35.01 -11.67 6.56
CA TYR A 552 -35.99 -11.19 7.54
C TYR A 552 -36.88 -10.07 6.98
N PRO A 553 -37.61 -10.30 5.88
CA PRO A 553 -38.38 -9.25 5.19
C PRO A 553 -39.45 -8.57 6.08
N ASN A 554 -39.90 -9.24 7.15
CA ASN A 554 -40.92 -8.74 8.06
C ASN A 554 -40.37 -8.10 9.35
N ALA A 555 -39.05 -8.11 9.58
CA ALA A 555 -38.46 -7.53 10.80
C ALA A 555 -38.55 -6.00 10.83
N GLY A 556 -38.58 -5.33 9.67
CA GLY A 556 -38.76 -3.88 9.57
C GLY A 556 -40.15 -3.38 9.96
N LEU A 557 -41.18 -4.23 9.88
CA LEU A 557 -42.55 -3.91 10.32
C LEU A 557 -42.73 -4.02 11.84
N ALA A 558 -41.88 -4.79 12.53
CA ALA A 558 -41.91 -4.93 13.98
C ALA A 558 -41.20 -3.76 14.68
N GLU A 559 -40.07 -3.30 14.15
CA GLU A 559 -39.36 -2.11 14.66
C GLU A 559 -40.19 -0.82 14.41
N SER A 560 -40.89 -0.70 13.26
CA SER A 560 -41.79 0.44 13.03
C SER A 560 -43.06 0.40 13.91
N ARG A 561 -43.62 -0.80 14.16
CA ARG A 561 -44.76 -0.96 15.08
C ARG A 561 -44.37 -0.71 16.53
N LEU A 562 -43.16 -1.05 16.96
CA LEU A 562 -42.67 -0.75 18.32
C LEU A 562 -42.40 0.75 18.53
N ASP A 563 -41.97 1.46 17.48
CA ASP A 563 -41.83 2.93 17.50
C ASP A 563 -43.19 3.64 17.43
N GLU A 564 -44.17 3.10 16.70
CA GLU A 564 -45.55 3.59 16.70
C GLU A 564 -46.26 3.30 18.05
N ASP A 565 -46.10 2.11 18.64
CA ASP A 565 -46.66 1.77 19.95
C ASP A 565 -46.01 2.59 21.08
N ARG A 566 -44.71 2.93 20.97
CA ARG A 566 -44.05 3.85 21.92
C ARG A 566 -44.52 5.29 21.77
N ARG A 567 -44.79 5.76 20.54
CA ARG A 567 -45.40 7.08 20.31
C ARG A 567 -46.84 7.15 20.78
N PHE A 568 -47.61 6.07 20.63
CA PHE A 568 -48.99 6.01 21.11
C PHE A 568 -49.08 5.90 22.64
N ARG A 569 -48.23 5.09 23.29
CA ARG A 569 -48.23 4.97 24.77
C ARG A 569 -47.59 6.18 25.49
N GLY A 570 -46.86 7.04 24.77
CA GLY A 570 -46.32 8.29 25.31
C GLY A 570 -47.34 9.43 25.45
N HIS A 571 -48.55 9.28 24.91
CA HIS A 571 -49.58 10.35 24.93
C HIS A 571 -50.78 10.09 25.85
N GLU A 572 -50.87 8.92 26.49
CA GLU A 572 -51.98 8.59 27.42
C GLU A 572 -51.59 8.63 28.91
N GLY A 573 -50.38 9.07 29.25
CA GLY A 573 -49.86 9.06 30.62
C GLY A 573 -49.90 10.39 31.40
N GLU A 574 -50.46 11.46 30.84
CA GLU A 574 -50.40 12.81 31.45
C GLU A 574 -51.79 13.44 31.66
N VAL A 575 -52.77 12.67 32.15
CA VAL A 575 -53.97 13.21 32.80
C VAL A 575 -54.48 12.22 33.88
N ALA A 576 -53.91 12.26 35.08
CA ALA A 576 -54.62 12.04 36.35
C ALA A 576 -53.63 12.10 37.54
N ASP A 577 -54.01 12.94 38.52
CA ASP A 577 -53.44 13.26 39.84
C ASP A 577 -52.15 14.09 39.93
#